data_AF-A0A931RRQ7-F1
#
_entry.id   AF-A0A931RRQ7-F1
#
_cell.length_a   1.000
_cell.length_b   1.000
_cell.length_c   1.000
_cell.angle_alpha   90.00
_cell.angle_beta   90.00
_cell.angle_gamma   90.00
#
_symmetry.space_group_name_H-M   'P 1'
#
loop_
_entity.id
_entity.type
_entity.pdbx_description
1 polymer ?
#
loop_
_entity_poly.entity_id
_entity_poly.type
_entity_poly.pdbx_seq_one_letter_code
_entity_poly.pdbx_strand_id
1 'polypeptide(L)'
;MLKKVFLTGVTCIFSFVFWFKVNLWIDDPLRFRDINIWLWPAVILIIFVALLALSFLLLPRLYKLLAIFFNLAIFLIFFGVDQVILAGAGLALLIQLSAVSAVKSSGDNSLRFKFIPALKSGVSRVLTSVFILISFAYFLSPGVQASSKSQELPQGIKKTIQIVIGNYIGENLEIQNPRLKAETNNYVIKQITNFSKPYFKFLPPILAFGMFLILQGVSFVFIWLAILLAFIVFSIFKVSGLVRIEKKPKEAEVLVFNL
;
A
#
# COMPACT_ATOMS: atom_id res chain seq x y z
N MET A 1 -17.61 -11.24 -23.54
CA MET A 1 -16.28 -10.58 -23.41
C MET A 1 -16.38 -9.17 -22.82
N LEU A 2 -17.36 -8.35 -23.23
CA LEU A 2 -17.56 -6.97 -22.76
C LEU A 2 -17.49 -6.77 -21.24
N LYS A 3 -18.18 -7.61 -20.46
CA LYS A 3 -18.20 -7.55 -18.98
C LYS A 3 -16.82 -7.72 -18.34
N LYS A 4 -15.94 -8.54 -18.94
CA LYS A 4 -14.59 -8.82 -18.45
C LYS A 4 -13.65 -7.66 -18.75
N VAL A 5 -13.74 -7.12 -19.97
CA VAL A 5 -13.02 -5.92 -20.39
C VAL A 5 -13.40 -4.73 -19.52
N PHE A 6 -14.69 -4.57 -19.21
CA PHE A 6 -15.18 -3.51 -18.34
C PHE A 6 -14.54 -3.55 -16.95
N LEU A 7 -14.54 -4.70 -16.26
CA LEU A 7 -13.93 -4.81 -14.92
C LEU A 7 -12.43 -4.54 -14.94
N THR A 8 -11.70 -5.07 -15.93
CA THR A 8 -10.27 -4.78 -16.09
C THR A 8 -10.05 -3.29 -16.36
N GLY A 9 -10.82 -2.69 -17.26
CA GLY A 9 -10.71 -1.26 -17.59
C GLY A 9 -10.96 -0.36 -16.38
N VAL A 10 -12.02 -0.61 -15.61
CA VAL A 10 -12.31 0.13 -14.37
C VAL A 10 -11.15 -0.03 -13.37
N THR A 11 -10.62 -1.24 -13.22
CA THR A 11 -9.47 -1.50 -12.33
C THR A 11 -8.23 -0.72 -12.77
N CYS A 12 -7.95 -0.65 -14.08
CA CYS A 12 -6.84 0.14 -14.63
C CYS A 12 -7.03 1.65 -14.39
N ILE A 13 -8.25 2.18 -14.56
CA ILE A 13 -8.56 3.59 -14.27
C ILE A 13 -8.30 3.91 -12.81
N PHE A 14 -8.79 3.09 -11.88
CA PHE A 14 -8.54 3.29 -10.45
C PHE A 14 -7.08 3.12 -10.06
N SER A 15 -6.34 2.21 -10.73
CA SER A 15 -4.89 2.10 -10.58
C SER A 15 -4.17 3.38 -11.00
N PHE A 16 -4.54 3.97 -12.14
CA PHE A 16 -4.01 5.25 -12.60
C PHE A 16 -4.27 6.38 -11.61
N VAL A 17 -5.52 6.54 -11.18
CA VAL A 17 -5.90 7.57 -10.21
C VAL A 17 -5.19 7.36 -8.87
N PHE A 18 -5.04 6.12 -8.43
CA PHE A 18 -4.30 5.75 -7.23
C PHE A 18 -2.84 6.19 -7.31
N TRP A 19 -2.11 5.74 -8.33
CA TRP A 19 -0.68 6.04 -8.46
C TRP A 19 -0.42 7.53 -8.68
N PHE A 20 -1.29 8.24 -9.38
CA PHE A 20 -1.24 9.69 -9.50
C PHE A 20 -1.31 10.37 -8.12
N LYS A 21 -2.26 9.97 -7.27
CA LYS A 21 -2.42 10.55 -5.92
C LYS A 21 -1.29 10.15 -4.97
N VAL A 22 -0.80 8.93 -5.08
CA VAL A 22 0.35 8.47 -4.28
C VAL A 22 1.62 9.21 -4.67
N ASN A 23 1.86 9.46 -5.96
CA ASN A 23 3.02 10.22 -6.41
C ASN A 23 3.06 11.61 -5.77
N LEU A 24 1.93 12.32 -5.78
CA LEU A 24 1.79 13.63 -5.13
C LEU A 24 1.98 13.58 -3.61
N TRP A 25 1.61 12.47 -2.97
CA TRP A 25 1.73 12.30 -1.53
C TRP A 25 3.16 11.93 -1.09
N ILE A 26 3.89 11.16 -1.90
CA ILE A 26 5.25 10.71 -1.60
C ILE A 26 6.26 11.86 -1.53
N ASP A 27 6.03 12.96 -2.23
CA ASP A 27 6.90 14.14 -2.20
C ASP A 27 6.85 14.88 -0.85
N ASP A 28 5.74 14.78 -0.09
CA ASP A 28 5.62 15.33 1.27
C ASP A 28 4.73 14.44 2.18
N PRO A 29 5.23 13.27 2.60
CA PRO A 29 4.40 12.23 3.21
C PRO A 29 4.01 12.53 4.66
N LEU A 30 4.63 13.55 5.28
CA LEU A 30 4.51 13.85 6.71
C LEU A 30 3.56 15.03 7.01
N ARG A 31 2.77 15.47 6.02
CA ARG A 31 1.67 16.45 6.21
C ARG A 31 0.40 15.82 6.79
N PHE A 32 0.53 15.12 7.92
CA PHE A 32 -0.61 14.47 8.59
C PHE A 32 -1.70 15.45 9.06
N ARG A 33 -1.36 16.74 9.24
CA ARG A 33 -2.33 17.79 9.60
C ARG A 33 -3.36 18.05 8.52
N ASP A 34 -3.00 17.86 7.25
CA ASP A 34 -3.89 18.12 6.14
C ASP A 34 -4.62 16.82 5.79
N ILE A 35 -5.80 16.63 6.38
CA ILE A 35 -6.64 15.42 6.18
C ILE A 35 -6.82 15.10 4.69
N ASN A 36 -7.00 16.13 3.86
CA ASN A 36 -7.18 15.96 2.42
C ASN A 36 -5.98 15.32 1.72
N ILE A 37 -4.76 15.42 2.27
CA ILE A 37 -3.55 14.91 1.61
C ILE A 37 -3.43 13.40 1.78
N TRP A 38 -3.80 12.84 2.93
CA TRP A 38 -3.64 11.41 3.21
C TRP A 38 -4.94 10.60 3.06
N LEU A 39 -6.11 11.22 3.28
CA LEU A 39 -7.40 10.52 3.24
C LEU A 39 -7.76 10.05 1.82
N TRP A 40 -7.54 10.89 0.81
CA TRP A 40 -7.87 10.54 -0.59
C TRP A 40 -7.06 9.36 -1.11
N PRO A 41 -5.72 9.31 -0.98
CA PRO A 41 -4.93 8.13 -1.31
C PRO A 41 -5.42 6.86 -0.59
N ALA A 42 -5.80 6.98 0.69
CA ALA A 42 -6.32 5.86 1.47
C ALA A 42 -7.68 5.35 0.95
N VAL A 43 -8.63 6.24 0.64
CA VAL A 43 -9.94 5.85 0.07
C VAL A 43 -9.76 5.19 -1.30
N ILE A 44 -8.92 5.79 -2.16
CA ILE A 44 -8.66 5.27 -3.50
C ILE A 44 -7.93 3.92 -3.42
N LEU A 45 -7.01 3.74 -2.47
CA LEU A 45 -6.36 2.46 -2.20
C LEU A 45 -7.38 1.36 -1.91
N ILE A 46 -8.35 1.64 -1.03
CA ILE A 46 -9.39 0.66 -0.67
C ILE A 46 -10.19 0.24 -1.91
N ILE A 47 -10.61 1.21 -2.72
CA ILE A 47 -11.35 0.95 -3.97
C ILE A 47 -10.51 0.13 -4.95
N PHE A 48 -9.27 0.56 -5.18
CA PHE A 48 -8.34 -0.10 -6.09
C PHE A 48 -8.05 -1.55 -5.66
N VAL A 49 -7.73 -1.78 -4.38
CA VAL A 49 -7.44 -3.12 -3.85
C VAL A 49 -8.67 -4.02 -3.92
N ALA A 50 -9.86 -3.49 -3.60
CA ALA A 50 -11.12 -4.23 -3.71
C ALA A 50 -11.39 -4.67 -5.16
N LEU A 51 -11.24 -3.75 -6.13
CA LEU A 51 -11.43 -4.04 -7.55
C LEU A 51 -10.39 -5.02 -8.10
N LEU A 52 -9.12 -4.89 -7.69
CA LEU A 52 -8.06 -5.79 -8.13
C LEU A 52 -8.25 -7.20 -7.55
N ALA A 53 -8.62 -7.31 -6.27
CA ALA A 53 -8.93 -8.60 -5.65
C ALA A 53 -10.16 -9.27 -6.29
N LEU A 54 -11.21 -8.49 -6.61
CA LEU A 54 -12.35 -8.99 -7.38
C LEU A 54 -11.97 -9.42 -8.80
N SER A 55 -11.10 -8.68 -9.46
CA SER A 55 -10.53 -9.06 -10.76
C SER A 55 -9.83 -10.41 -10.67
N PHE A 56 -9.08 -10.68 -9.60
CA PHE A 56 -8.43 -11.97 -9.39
C PHE A 56 -9.41 -13.10 -9.12
N LEU A 57 -10.56 -12.81 -8.51
CA LEU A 57 -11.59 -13.80 -8.24
C LEU A 57 -12.42 -14.13 -9.49
N LEU A 58 -12.85 -13.12 -10.25
CA LEU A 58 -13.89 -13.26 -11.28
C LEU A 58 -13.36 -13.45 -12.70
N LEU A 59 -12.15 -12.95 -13.00
CA LEU A 59 -11.64 -12.94 -14.36
C LEU A 59 -10.93 -14.25 -14.74
N PRO A 60 -10.82 -14.59 -16.02
CA PRO A 60 -9.97 -15.69 -16.47
C PRO A 60 -8.48 -15.30 -16.47
N ARG A 61 -7.59 -16.28 -16.54
CA ARG A 61 -6.12 -16.14 -16.37
C ARG A 61 -5.52 -14.95 -17.14
N LEU A 62 -5.83 -14.79 -18.42
CA LEU A 62 -5.30 -13.71 -19.26
C LEU A 62 -5.62 -12.32 -18.71
N TYR A 63 -6.88 -12.09 -18.32
CA TYR A 63 -7.33 -10.78 -17.85
C TYR A 63 -6.82 -10.45 -16.43
N LYS A 64 -6.56 -11.47 -15.60
CA LYS A 64 -5.85 -11.29 -14.32
C LYS A 64 -4.42 -10.79 -14.56
N LEU A 65 -3.71 -11.42 -15.50
CA LEU A 65 -2.35 -11.03 -15.87
C LEU A 65 -2.31 -9.64 -16.49
N LEU A 66 -3.28 -9.29 -17.34
CA LEU A 66 -3.41 -7.93 -17.88
C LEU A 66 -3.62 -6.90 -16.77
N ALA A 67 -4.50 -7.14 -15.80
CA ALA A 67 -4.72 -6.22 -14.69
C ALA A 67 -3.44 -5.99 -13.85
N ILE A 68 -2.68 -7.05 -13.59
CA ILE A 68 -1.37 -6.97 -12.91
C ILE A 68 -0.38 -6.17 -13.74
N PHE A 69 -0.26 -6.51 -15.03
CA PHE A 69 0.67 -5.85 -15.95
C PHE A 69 0.39 -4.36 -16.06
N PHE A 70 -0.88 -3.98 -16.30
CA PHE A 70 -1.26 -2.57 -16.38
C PHE A 70 -1.00 -1.83 -15.08
N ASN A 71 -1.32 -2.43 -13.92
CA ASN A 71 -1.04 -1.81 -12.63
C ASN A 71 0.47 -1.51 -12.45
N LEU A 72 1.34 -2.47 -12.78
CA LEU A 72 2.78 -2.28 -12.70
C LEU A 72 3.32 -1.31 -13.75
N ALA A 73 2.78 -1.35 -14.97
CA ALA A 73 3.15 -0.41 -16.03
C ALA A 73 2.79 1.03 -15.65
N ILE A 74 1.59 1.26 -15.11
CA ILE A 74 1.15 2.56 -14.60
C ILE A 74 2.08 3.03 -13.47
N PHE A 75 2.41 2.15 -12.53
CA PHE A 75 3.37 2.46 -11.47
C PHE A 75 4.72 2.93 -12.05
N LEU A 76 5.28 2.21 -13.02
CA LEU A 76 6.54 2.57 -13.68
C LEU A 76 6.46 3.89 -14.45
N ILE A 77 5.29 4.25 -15.01
CA ILE A 77 5.08 5.55 -15.66
C ILE A 77 5.21 6.71 -14.66
N PHE A 78 4.69 6.55 -13.44
CA PHE A 78 4.72 7.61 -12.43
C PHE A 78 6.06 7.72 -11.70
N PHE A 79 6.68 6.59 -11.36
CA PHE A 79 7.91 6.57 -10.54
C PHE A 79 9.19 6.35 -11.34
N GLY A 80 9.08 6.18 -12.66
CA GLY A 80 10.20 5.98 -13.56
C GLY A 80 10.73 4.54 -13.58
N VAL A 81 11.81 4.36 -14.34
CA VAL A 81 12.45 3.06 -14.57
C VAL A 81 13.86 3.11 -13.97
N ASP A 82 13.95 2.92 -12.66
CA ASP A 82 15.20 2.75 -11.93
C ASP A 82 15.39 1.29 -11.50
N GLN A 83 16.64 0.84 -11.31
CA GLN A 83 16.93 -0.54 -10.88
C GLN A 83 16.23 -0.91 -9.57
N VAL A 84 16.15 0.02 -8.62
CA VAL A 84 15.49 -0.19 -7.33
C VAL A 84 13.98 -0.31 -7.53
N ILE A 85 13.37 0.54 -8.34
CA ILE A 85 11.94 0.50 -8.66
C ILE A 85 11.59 -0.79 -9.40
N LEU A 86 12.43 -1.23 -10.35
CA LEU A 86 12.26 -2.49 -11.06
C LEU A 86 12.34 -3.70 -10.12
N ALA A 87 13.27 -3.70 -9.15
CA ALA A 87 13.33 -4.74 -8.13
C ALA A 87 12.07 -4.76 -7.27
N GLY A 88 11.58 -3.59 -6.85
CA GLY A 88 10.30 -3.46 -6.13
C GLY A 88 9.11 -3.95 -6.95
N ALA A 89 9.05 -3.60 -8.24
CA ALA A 89 8.02 -4.06 -9.18
C ALA A 89 8.07 -5.58 -9.41
N GLY A 90 9.27 -6.16 -9.52
CA GLY A 90 9.47 -7.60 -9.63
C GLY A 90 8.99 -8.34 -8.37
N LEU A 91 9.32 -7.84 -7.18
CA LEU A 91 8.83 -8.41 -5.92
C LEU A 91 7.30 -8.29 -5.80
N ALA A 92 6.76 -7.13 -6.15
CA ALA A 92 5.32 -6.89 -6.18
C ALA A 92 4.59 -7.82 -7.17
N LEU A 93 5.18 -8.07 -8.35
CA LEU A 93 4.66 -9.02 -9.35
C LEU A 93 4.54 -10.43 -8.75
N LEU A 94 5.60 -10.93 -8.11
CA LEU A 94 5.58 -12.25 -7.47
C LEU A 94 4.50 -12.35 -6.40
N ILE A 95 4.35 -11.32 -5.57
CA ILE A 95 3.33 -11.27 -4.53
C ILE A 95 1.93 -11.22 -5.14
N GLN A 96 1.68 -10.44 -6.21
CA GLN A 96 0.39 -10.40 -6.89
C GLN A 96 0.05 -11.73 -7.59
N LEU A 97 1.04 -12.40 -8.19
CA LEU A 97 0.87 -13.75 -8.73
C LEU A 97 0.52 -14.75 -7.61
N SER A 98 1.17 -14.65 -6.46
CA SER A 98 0.82 -15.44 -5.28
C SER A 98 -0.61 -15.14 -4.80
N ALA A 99 -1.07 -13.89 -4.91
CA ALA A 99 -2.43 -13.49 -4.56
C ALA A 99 -3.47 -14.16 -5.47
N VAL A 100 -3.22 -14.19 -6.78
CA VAL A 100 -4.06 -14.90 -7.75
C VAL A 100 -4.18 -16.38 -7.39
N SER A 101 -3.08 -17.03 -7.03
CA SER A 101 -3.07 -18.44 -6.63
C SER A 101 -3.80 -18.69 -5.31
N ALA A 102 -3.67 -17.80 -4.32
CA ALA A 102 -4.38 -17.90 -3.03
C ALA A 102 -5.90 -17.78 -3.17
N VAL A 103 -6.36 -16.85 -4.02
CA VAL A 103 -7.79 -16.69 -4.30
C VAL A 103 -8.35 -17.95 -4.97
N LYS A 104 -7.58 -18.54 -5.89
CA LYS A 104 -7.98 -19.78 -6.59
C LYS A 104 -8.02 -21.00 -5.66
N SER A 105 -6.98 -21.23 -4.85
CA SER A 105 -6.91 -22.39 -3.95
C SER A 105 -8.02 -22.38 -2.90
N SER A 106 -8.41 -21.18 -2.44
CA SER A 106 -9.52 -21.01 -1.50
C SER A 106 -10.89 -21.31 -2.14
N GLY A 107 -11.03 -21.07 -3.44
CA GLY A 107 -12.24 -21.37 -4.21
C GLY A 107 -12.36 -22.85 -4.58
N ASP A 108 -11.28 -23.48 -5.03
CA ASP A 108 -11.29 -24.83 -5.59
C ASP A 108 -11.27 -25.95 -4.54
N ASN A 109 -10.66 -25.72 -3.37
CA ASN A 109 -10.49 -26.76 -2.34
C ASN A 109 -11.65 -26.85 -1.33
N SER A 110 -12.70 -26.05 -1.49
CA SER A 110 -13.85 -26.07 -0.59
C SER A 110 -15.09 -26.63 -1.27
N LEU A 111 -15.75 -27.61 -0.62
CA LEU A 111 -17.06 -28.15 -1.05
C LEU A 111 -18.16 -27.07 -1.12
N ARG A 112 -17.94 -25.92 -0.47
CA ARG A 112 -18.81 -24.74 -0.50
C ARG A 112 -17.96 -23.50 -0.65
N PHE A 113 -18.16 -22.77 -1.75
CA PHE A 113 -17.48 -21.50 -2.00
C PHE A 113 -17.77 -20.48 -0.89
N LYS A 114 -16.73 -20.08 -0.14
CA LYS A 114 -16.80 -19.02 0.88
C LYS A 114 -16.12 -17.76 0.34
N PHE A 115 -16.92 -16.74 0.00
CA PHE A 115 -16.43 -15.49 -0.60
C PHE A 115 -15.41 -14.75 0.29
N ILE A 116 -15.71 -14.57 1.57
CA ILE A 116 -14.87 -13.78 2.49
C ILE A 116 -13.47 -14.38 2.68
N PRO A 117 -13.29 -15.68 3.01
CA PRO A 117 -11.97 -16.29 3.13
C PRO A 117 -11.16 -16.25 1.83
N ALA A 118 -11.81 -16.50 0.68
CA ALA A 118 -11.16 -16.45 -0.62
C ALA A 118 -10.67 -15.04 -0.97
N LEU A 119 -11.45 -14.02 -0.61
CA LEU A 119 -11.10 -12.62 -0.87
C LEU A 119 -10.05 -12.09 0.12
N LYS A 120 -10.14 -12.45 1.41
CA LYS A 120 -9.20 -11.98 2.45
C LYS A 120 -7.75 -12.32 2.11
N SER A 121 -7.49 -13.54 1.63
CA SER A 121 -6.15 -13.97 1.25
C SER A 121 -5.61 -13.20 0.04
N GLY A 122 -6.46 -12.88 -0.93
CA GLY A 122 -6.12 -12.03 -2.08
C GLY A 122 -5.84 -10.58 -1.68
N VAL A 123 -6.77 -9.96 -0.95
CA VAL A 123 -6.69 -8.57 -0.50
C VAL A 123 -5.42 -8.32 0.32
N SER A 124 -5.12 -9.19 1.29
CA SER A 124 -3.94 -9.02 2.14
C SER A 124 -2.65 -9.05 1.33
N ARG A 125 -2.50 -9.97 0.37
CA ARG A 125 -1.31 -10.06 -0.48
C ARG A 125 -1.20 -8.89 -1.46
N VAL A 126 -2.31 -8.47 -2.05
CA VAL A 126 -2.34 -7.27 -2.91
C VAL A 126 -1.90 -6.03 -2.13
N LEU A 127 -2.43 -5.86 -0.93
CA LEU A 127 -2.12 -4.71 -0.09
C LEU A 127 -0.63 -4.67 0.28
N THR A 128 -0.06 -5.80 0.70
CA THR A 128 1.39 -5.92 0.94
C THR A 128 2.21 -5.61 -0.30
N SER A 129 1.80 -6.09 -1.47
CA SER A 129 2.45 -5.73 -2.74
C SER A 129 2.43 -4.22 -2.98
N VAL A 130 1.29 -3.56 -2.77
CA VAL A 130 1.17 -2.10 -2.97
C VAL A 130 2.04 -1.35 -1.97
N PHE A 131 2.09 -1.79 -0.71
CA PHE A 131 2.94 -1.15 0.30
C PHE A 131 4.43 -1.28 0.02
N ILE A 132 4.86 -2.41 -0.52
CA ILE A 132 6.23 -2.57 -1.03
C ILE A 132 6.51 -1.54 -2.12
N LEU A 133 5.63 -1.43 -3.12
CA LEU A 133 5.79 -0.46 -4.21
C LEU A 133 5.87 0.99 -3.70
N ILE A 134 4.97 1.38 -2.78
CA ILE A 134 5.00 2.71 -2.13
C ILE A 134 6.33 2.94 -1.41
N SER A 135 6.84 1.92 -0.71
CA SER A 135 8.07 2.05 0.08
C SER A 135 9.30 2.21 -0.81
N PHE A 136 9.37 1.48 -1.93
CA PHE A 136 10.42 1.63 -2.93
C PHE A 136 10.32 2.97 -3.67
N ALA A 137 9.11 3.43 -3.98
CA ALA A 137 8.90 4.78 -4.53
C ALA A 137 9.36 5.86 -3.53
N TYR A 138 9.04 5.70 -2.24
CA TYR A 138 9.45 6.62 -1.19
C TYR A 138 10.97 6.65 -0.99
N PHE A 139 11.65 5.51 -1.13
CA PHE A 139 13.11 5.42 -1.12
C PHE A 139 13.75 6.35 -2.15
N LEU A 140 13.21 6.43 -3.37
CA LEU A 140 13.72 7.30 -4.43
C LEU A 140 13.16 8.73 -4.40
N SER A 141 12.30 9.08 -3.44
CA SER A 141 11.73 10.42 -3.39
C SER A 141 12.84 11.48 -3.26
N PRO A 142 12.72 12.62 -3.97
CA PRO A 142 13.73 13.68 -3.94
C PRO A 142 14.00 14.17 -2.52
N GLY A 143 12.98 14.26 -1.66
CA GLY A 143 13.13 14.69 -0.27
C GLY A 143 13.99 13.75 0.58
N VAL A 144 13.82 12.43 0.44
CA VAL A 144 14.61 11.42 1.16
C VAL A 144 16.04 11.39 0.66
N GLN A 145 16.24 11.43 -0.66
CA GLN A 145 17.56 11.41 -1.27
C GLN A 145 18.35 12.70 -0.99
N ALA A 146 17.69 13.86 -1.03
CA ALA A 146 18.30 15.13 -0.68
C ALA A 146 18.72 15.19 0.80
N SER A 147 17.90 14.66 1.72
CA SER A 147 18.22 14.60 3.16
C SER A 147 19.46 13.73 3.42
N SER A 148 19.59 12.60 2.73
CA SER A 148 20.78 11.75 2.80
C SER A 148 22.03 12.45 2.28
N LYS A 149 21.95 13.11 1.12
CA LYS A 149 23.08 13.81 0.49
C LYS A 149 23.53 15.05 1.27
N SER A 150 22.58 15.84 1.78
CA SER A 150 22.87 17.04 2.57
C SER A 150 23.28 16.72 4.01
N GLN A 151 23.21 15.46 4.43
CA GLN A 151 23.42 15.04 5.83
C GLN A 151 22.54 15.83 6.81
N GLU A 152 21.32 16.12 6.38
CA GLU A 152 20.33 16.82 7.18
C GLU A 152 19.15 15.93 7.47
N LEU A 153 18.54 16.15 8.63
CA LEU A 153 17.29 15.48 8.98
C LEU A 153 16.17 15.89 8.01
N PRO A 154 15.35 14.93 7.54
CA PRO A 154 14.15 15.23 6.78
C PRO A 154 13.24 16.20 7.54
N GLN A 155 12.55 17.07 6.79
CA GLN A 155 11.69 18.11 7.35
C GLN A 155 10.67 17.57 8.36
N GLY A 156 10.07 16.41 8.10
CA GLY A 156 9.10 15.86 9.05
C GLY A 156 9.74 15.33 10.34
N ILE A 157 10.97 14.81 10.31
CA ILE A 157 11.71 14.46 11.54
C ILE A 157 12.06 15.73 12.31
N LYS A 158 12.55 16.78 11.63
CA LYS A 158 12.80 18.09 12.23
C LYS A 158 11.55 18.64 12.92
N LYS A 159 10.38 18.60 12.26
CA LYS A 159 9.09 19.03 12.81
C LYS A 159 8.67 18.20 14.04
N THR A 160 8.80 16.87 13.99
CA THR A 160 8.45 16.00 15.13
C THR A 160 9.34 16.31 16.33
N ILE A 161 10.64 16.48 16.13
CA ILE A 161 11.59 16.89 17.17
C ILE A 161 11.17 18.25 17.77
N GLN A 162 10.85 19.23 16.91
CA GLN A 162 10.40 20.55 17.36
C GLN A 162 9.10 20.49 18.18
N ILE A 163 8.14 19.63 17.83
CA ILE A 163 6.89 19.44 18.57
C ILE A 163 7.17 18.78 19.92
N VAL A 164 7.92 17.68 19.95
CA VAL A 164 8.21 16.93 21.18
C VAL A 164 9.01 17.79 22.16
N ILE A 165 10.08 18.43 21.69
CA ILE A 165 10.90 19.31 22.51
C ILE A 165 10.12 20.58 22.89
N GLY A 166 9.38 21.17 21.95
CA GLY A 166 8.56 22.36 22.20
C GLY A 166 7.51 22.13 23.28
N ASN A 167 6.87 20.96 23.27
CA ASN A 167 5.91 20.55 24.29
C ASN A 167 6.61 20.23 25.61
N TYR A 168 7.67 19.42 25.60
CA TYR A 168 8.37 19.02 26.82
C TYR A 168 9.04 20.21 27.54
N ILE A 169 9.66 21.13 26.81
CA ILE A 169 10.27 22.35 27.36
C ILE A 169 9.18 23.35 27.78
N GLY A 170 8.13 23.49 26.97
CA GLY A 170 7.03 24.41 27.25
C GLY A 170 6.24 24.03 28.51
N GLU A 171 6.11 22.74 28.77
CA GLU A 171 5.32 22.19 29.88
C GLU A 171 6.15 21.99 31.16
N ASN A 172 7.45 21.62 31.05
CA ASN A 172 8.27 21.29 32.23
C ASN A 172 9.30 22.36 32.64
N LEU A 173 9.65 23.32 31.78
CA LEU A 173 10.72 24.28 32.07
C LEU A 173 10.24 25.73 32.18
N GLU A 174 8.94 26.00 32.07
CA GLU A 174 8.34 27.36 32.10
C GLU A 174 9.08 28.40 31.23
N ILE A 175 9.78 27.95 30.18
CA ILE A 175 10.49 28.85 29.27
C ILE A 175 9.44 29.54 28.39
N GLN A 176 8.87 30.64 28.89
CA GLN A 176 7.88 31.43 28.15
C GLN A 176 8.51 32.23 27.01
N ASN A 177 9.83 32.45 27.03
CA ASN A 177 10.52 33.25 26.03
C ASN A 177 10.67 32.48 24.69
N PRO A 178 10.03 32.92 23.60
CA PRO A 178 10.05 32.20 22.32
C PRO A 178 11.44 32.14 21.67
N ARG A 179 12.35 33.06 22.00
CA ARG A 179 13.73 33.05 21.48
C ARG A 179 14.56 31.90 22.05
N LEU A 180 14.50 31.70 23.37
CA LEU A 180 15.20 30.61 24.05
C LEU A 180 14.70 29.24 23.58
N LYS A 181 13.38 29.10 23.37
CA LYS A 181 12.78 27.87 22.78
C LYS A 181 13.35 27.55 21.39
N ALA A 182 13.44 28.56 20.51
CA ALA A 182 13.98 28.37 19.17
C ALA A 182 15.48 28.00 19.19
N GLU A 183 16.24 28.63 20.08
CA GLU A 183 17.67 28.37 20.25
C GLU A 183 17.95 26.97 20.80
N THR A 184 17.21 26.54 21.83
CA THR A 184 17.31 25.17 22.36
C THR A 184 16.91 24.13 21.30
N ASN A 185 15.85 24.37 20.54
CA ASN A 185 15.45 23.50 19.43
C ASN A 185 16.57 23.35 18.40
N ASN A 186 17.19 24.46 17.99
CA ASN A 186 18.28 24.45 17.02
C ASN A 186 19.52 23.72 17.55
N TYR A 187 19.86 23.92 18.83
CA TYR A 187 20.96 23.22 19.49
C TYR A 187 20.74 21.71 19.50
N VAL A 188 19.55 21.26 19.93
CA VAL A 188 19.23 19.82 19.98
C VAL A 188 19.20 19.22 18.58
N ILE A 189 18.59 19.89 17.60
CA ILE A 189 18.61 19.42 16.20
C ILE A 189 20.05 19.28 15.69
N LYS A 190 20.94 20.23 16.00
CA LYS A 190 22.34 20.19 15.59
C LYS A 190 23.09 19.01 16.24
N GLN A 191 22.85 18.75 17.52
CA GLN A 191 23.43 17.61 18.24
C GLN A 191 22.96 16.27 17.65
N ILE A 192 21.65 16.12 17.43
CA ILE A 192 21.08 14.92 16.80
C ILE A 192 21.64 14.74 15.39
N THR A 193 21.70 15.81 14.60
CA THR A 193 22.24 15.77 13.23
C THR A 193 23.69 15.33 13.23
N ASN A 194 24.53 15.89 14.12
CA ASN A 194 25.94 15.49 14.24
C ASN A 194 26.10 14.02 14.67
N PHE A 195 25.30 13.56 15.63
CA PHE A 195 25.29 12.16 16.04
C PHE A 195 24.82 11.23 14.92
N SER A 196 23.84 11.66 14.12
CA SER A 196 23.29 10.89 12.98
C SER A 196 24.17 10.90 11.73
N LYS A 197 25.22 11.71 11.65
CA LYS A 197 26.11 11.83 10.48
C LYS A 197 26.54 10.51 9.83
N PRO A 198 27.12 9.54 10.56
CA PRO A 198 27.56 8.28 9.96
C PRO A 198 26.40 7.40 9.47
N TYR A 199 25.17 7.65 9.96
CA TYR A 199 23.98 6.87 9.65
C TYR A 199 23.18 7.44 8.47
N PHE A 200 23.45 8.67 7.99
CA PHE A 200 22.70 9.27 6.89
C PHE A 200 22.74 8.46 5.59
N LYS A 201 23.82 7.72 5.34
CA LYS A 201 23.90 6.79 4.19
C LYS A 201 22.79 5.72 4.23
N PHE A 202 22.38 5.30 5.42
CA PHE A 202 21.32 4.31 5.64
C PHE A 202 19.96 4.95 5.87
N LEU A 203 19.85 6.28 5.84
CA LEU A 203 18.59 6.98 6.06
C LEU A 203 17.52 6.60 5.01
N PRO A 204 17.80 6.59 3.68
CA PRO A 204 16.80 6.20 2.70
C PRO A 204 16.21 4.79 2.91
N PRO A 205 17.01 3.72 3.08
CA PRO A 205 16.44 2.38 3.31
C PRO A 205 15.72 2.28 4.66
N ILE A 206 16.21 2.94 5.73
CA ILE A 206 15.53 2.94 7.04
C ILE A 206 14.16 3.63 6.93
N LEU A 207 14.08 4.78 6.24
CA LEU A 207 12.81 5.49 6.04
C LEU A 207 11.83 4.72 5.17
N ALA A 208 12.31 4.10 4.09
CA ALA A 208 11.49 3.24 3.24
C ALA A 208 10.94 2.04 4.00
N PHE A 209 11.79 1.37 4.79
CA PHE A 209 11.35 0.25 5.62
C PHE A 209 10.41 0.69 6.75
N GLY A 210 10.66 1.82 7.40
CA GLY A 210 9.76 2.41 8.38
C GLY A 210 8.39 2.72 7.76
N MET A 211 8.37 3.26 6.54
CA MET A 211 7.13 3.53 5.79
C MET A 211 6.36 2.24 5.51
N PHE A 212 7.06 1.19 5.06
CA PHE A 212 6.47 -0.14 4.89
C PHE A 212 5.83 -0.65 6.19
N LEU A 213 6.56 -0.57 7.31
CA LEU A 213 6.08 -1.05 8.60
C LEU A 213 4.87 -0.27 9.10
N ILE A 214 4.86 1.06 8.93
CA ILE A 214 3.71 1.89 9.30
C ILE A 214 2.49 1.45 8.51
N LEU A 215 2.59 1.39 7.18
CA LEU A 215 1.50 0.97 6.30
C LEU A 215 1.04 -0.47 6.61
N GLN A 216 2.00 -1.38 6.83
CA GLN A 216 1.72 -2.76 7.17
C GLN A 216 1.07 -2.90 8.55
N GLY A 217 1.44 -2.08 9.53
CA GLY A 217 0.85 -2.06 10.86
C GLY A 217 -0.64 -1.68 10.84
N VAL A 218 -1.01 -0.70 10.01
CA VAL A 218 -2.41 -0.29 9.83
C VAL A 218 -3.16 -1.12 8.76
N SER A 219 -2.48 -2.07 8.12
CA SER A 219 -3.01 -2.88 7.01
C SER A 219 -4.31 -3.61 7.35
N PHE A 220 -4.45 -4.07 8.59
CA PHE A 220 -5.63 -4.77 9.07
C PHE A 220 -6.93 -3.99 8.80
N VAL A 221 -6.91 -2.68 9.04
CA VAL A 221 -8.09 -1.81 8.83
C VAL A 221 -8.43 -1.77 7.33
N PHE A 222 -7.42 -1.56 6.49
CA PHE A 222 -7.58 -1.54 5.03
C PHE A 222 -8.07 -2.88 4.47
N ILE A 223 -7.62 -4.00 5.03
CA ILE A 223 -8.08 -5.34 4.60
C ILE A 223 -9.58 -5.48 4.81
N TRP A 224 -10.11 -5.15 5.99
CA TRP A 224 -11.54 -5.26 6.27
C TRP A 224 -12.38 -4.31 5.44
N LEU A 225 -11.94 -3.06 5.30
CA LEU A 225 -12.62 -2.07 4.46
C LEU A 225 -12.65 -2.50 2.99
N ALA A 226 -11.55 -3.02 2.47
CA ALA A 226 -11.49 -3.52 1.09
C ALA A 226 -12.35 -4.76 0.88
N ILE A 227 -12.42 -5.69 1.86
CA ILE A 227 -13.33 -6.85 1.81
C ILE A 227 -14.79 -6.39 1.81
N LEU A 228 -15.16 -5.46 2.69
CA LEU A 228 -16.52 -4.92 2.77
C LEU A 228 -16.90 -4.25 1.45
N LEU A 229 -16.03 -3.41 0.91
CA LEU A 229 -16.28 -2.74 -0.36
C LEU A 229 -16.38 -3.73 -1.52
N ALA A 230 -15.47 -4.70 -1.61
CA ALA A 230 -15.52 -5.74 -2.61
C ALA A 230 -16.78 -6.60 -2.50
N PHE A 231 -17.29 -6.84 -1.29
CA PHE A 231 -18.56 -7.52 -1.07
C PHE A 231 -19.74 -6.69 -1.60
N ILE A 232 -19.76 -5.37 -1.37
CA ILE A 232 -20.77 -4.46 -1.92
C ILE A 232 -20.72 -4.48 -3.46
N VAL A 233 -19.53 -4.29 -4.05
CA VAL A 233 -19.34 -4.30 -5.51
C VAL A 233 -19.74 -5.65 -6.12
N PHE A 234 -19.37 -6.76 -5.48
CA PHE A 234 -19.77 -8.09 -5.89
C PHE A 234 -21.29 -8.28 -5.83
N SER A 235 -21.94 -7.74 -4.80
CA SER A 235 -23.40 -7.81 -4.65
C SER A 235 -24.10 -7.03 -5.76
N ILE A 236 -23.59 -5.84 -6.10
CA ILE A 236 -24.07 -5.04 -7.25
C ILE A 236 -23.92 -5.85 -8.55
N PHE A 237 -22.75 -6.47 -8.78
CA PHE A 237 -22.51 -7.29 -9.97
C PHE A 237 -23.40 -8.53 -10.05
N LYS A 238 -23.78 -9.11 -8.91
CA LYS A 238 -24.72 -10.22 -8.84
C LYS A 238 -26.13 -9.77 -9.21
N VAL A 239 -26.60 -8.65 -8.65
CA VAL A 239 -27.92 -8.08 -8.95
C VAL A 239 -28.04 -7.66 -10.42
N SER A 240 -26.98 -7.10 -11.00
CA SER A 240 -26.94 -6.70 -12.40
C SER A 240 -26.73 -7.86 -13.39
N GLY A 241 -26.68 -9.12 -12.92
CA GLY A 241 -26.46 -10.30 -13.77
C GLY A 241 -25.08 -10.34 -14.43
N LEU A 242 -24.08 -9.62 -13.90
CA LEU A 242 -22.70 -9.70 -14.38
C LEU A 242 -22.01 -10.97 -13.88
N VAL A 243 -22.41 -11.49 -12.73
CA VAL A 243 -21.85 -12.71 -12.11
C VAL A 243 -22.97 -13.68 -11.74
N ARG A 244 -22.82 -14.95 -12.10
CA ARG A 244 -23.69 -16.06 -11.69
C ARG A 244 -22.85 -17.12 -10.98
N ILE A 245 -23.32 -17.58 -9.83
CA ILE A 245 -22.70 -18.70 -9.11
C ILE A 245 -23.29 -19.99 -9.68
N GLU A 246 -22.49 -20.73 -10.43
CA GLU A 246 -22.85 -22.07 -10.90
C GLU A 246 -22.37 -23.11 -9.91
N LYS A 247 -23.27 -23.99 -9.45
CA LYS A 247 -22.90 -25.16 -8.66
C LYS A 247 -22.48 -26.25 -9.64
N LYS A 248 -21.19 -26.60 -9.68
CA LYS A 248 -20.70 -27.76 -10.42
C LYS A 248 -20.58 -28.95 -9.47
N PRO A 249 -21.12 -30.13 -9.79
CA PRO A 249 -20.83 -31.34 -9.02
C PRO A 249 -19.34 -31.62 -9.15
N LYS A 250 -18.65 -31.72 -8.01
CA LYS A 250 -17.23 -32.11 -7.94
C LYS A 250 -17.21 -33.49 -7.28
N GLU A 251 -16.79 -34.50 -8.03
CA GLU A 251 -16.58 -35.84 -7.48
C GLU A 251 -15.48 -35.75 -6.41
N ALA A 252 -15.80 -36.21 -5.20
CA ALA A 252 -14.86 -36.23 -4.09
C ALA A 252 -14.33 -37.66 -3.97
N GLU A 253 -13.03 -37.84 -4.15
CA GLU A 253 -12.37 -39.10 -3.83
C GLU A 253 -12.35 -39.27 -2.30
N VAL A 254 -12.98 -40.34 -1.82
CA VAL A 254 -12.98 -40.71 -0.40
C VAL A 254 -11.95 -41.82 -0.22
N LEU A 255 -10.96 -41.58 0.64
CA LEU A 255 -10.03 -42.63 1.07
C LEU A 255 -10.80 -43.57 1.99
N VAL A 256 -11.13 -44.76 1.49
CA VAL A 256 -11.71 -45.85 2.29
C VAL A 256 -10.56 -46.79 2.64
N PHE A 257 -10.33 -47.01 3.93
CA PHE A 257 -9.49 -48.10 4.40
C PHE A 257 -10.25 -49.41 4.16
N ASN A 258 -9.71 -50.29 3.31
CA ASN A 258 -10.13 -51.68 3.30
C ASN A 258 -9.46 -52.38 4.48
N LEU A 259 -10.27 -52.83 5.45
CA LEU A 259 -9.88 -53.80 6.47
C LEU A 259 -10.04 -55.22 5.93
#